data_AF-A0A348YB66-F1
#
_entry.id   AF-A0A348YB66-F1
#
_cell.length_a   1.000
_cell.length_b   1.000
_cell.length_c   1.000
_cell.angle_alpha   90.00
_cell.angle_beta   90.00
_cell.angle_gamma   90.00
#
_symmetry.space_group_name_H-M   'P 1'
#
loop_
_entity.id
_entity.type
_entity.pdbx_description
1 polymer ?
#
loop_
_entity_poly.entity_id
_entity_poly.type
_entity_poly.pdbx_seq_one_letter_code
_entity_poly.pdbx_strand_id
1 'polypeptide(L)' 'LSVEMCQLLSQQLEQWESDEQVVALLLKGSGDKAFCAGGDIRKLYDSMSINAPLPNPYATEFFGNEYSLYRQMHF' A
#
# COMPACT_ATOMS: atom_id res chain seq x y z
N LEU A 1 -0.07 -6.80 1.56
CA LEU A 1 -0.02 -5.32 1.56
C LEU A 1 -1.20 -4.80 2.38
N SER A 2 -0.94 -3.99 3.39
CA SER A 2 -1.97 -3.34 4.24
C SER A 2 -1.94 -1.82 4.06
N VAL A 3 -2.97 -1.12 4.55
CA VAL A 3 -3.00 0.36 4.59
C VAL A 3 -1.74 0.94 5.24
N GLU A 4 -1.39 0.41 6.43
CA GLU A 4 -0.20 0.83 7.18
C GLU A 4 1.09 0.66 6.38
N MET A 5 1.25 -0.49 5.69
CA MET A 5 2.43 -0.69 4.84
C MET A 5 2.48 0.32 3.69
N CYS A 6 1.33 0.65 3.08
CA CYS A 6 1.29 1.65 2.01
C CYS A 6 1.71 3.03 2.51
N GLN A 7 1.21 3.43 3.68
CA GLN A 7 1.52 4.73 4.30
C GLN A 7 3.00 4.83 4.67
N LEU A 8 3.58 3.79 5.28
CA LEU A 8 4.99 3.76 5.63
C LEU A 8 5.90 3.83 4.38
N LEU A 9 5.54 3.11 3.32
CA LEU A 9 6.27 3.17 2.05
C LEU A 9 6.16 4.57 1.42
N SER A 10 4.96 5.15 1.37
CA SER A 10 4.72 6.50 0.81
C SER A 10 5.56 7.55 1.53
N GLN A 11 5.54 7.54 2.86
CA GLN A 11 6.31 8.48 3.68
C GLN A 11 7.82 8.35 3.46
N GLN A 12 8.31 7.12 3.28
CA GLN A 12 9.74 6.89 3.02
C GLN A 12 10.15 7.31 1.60
N LEU A 13 9.28 7.08 0.62
CA LEU A 13 9.48 7.55 -0.75
C LEU A 13 9.53 9.07 -0.83
N GLU A 14 8.65 9.79 -0.12
CA GLU A 14 8.66 11.26 -0.05
C GLU A 14 10.01 11.80 0.46
N GLN A 15 10.60 11.14 1.45
CA GLN A 15 11.91 11.54 1.98
C GLN A 15 13.01 11.32 0.94
N TRP A 16 13.02 10.16 0.30
CA TRP A 16 14.04 9.79 -0.69
C TRP A 16 13.92 10.56 -2.00
N GLU A 17 12.72 10.98 -2.39
CA GLU A 17 12.50 11.83 -3.57
C GLU A 17 13.28 13.15 -3.48
N SER A 18 13.47 13.67 -2.26
CA SER A 18 14.22 14.91 -2.01
C SER A 18 15.73 14.72 -1.77
N ASP A 19 16.22 13.48 -1.73
CA ASP A 19 17.61 13.17 -1.40
C ASP A 19 18.44 12.91 -2.66
N GLU A 20 19.26 13.88 -3.06
CA GLU A 20 20.13 13.79 -4.24
C GLU A 20 21.17 12.65 -4.17
N GLN A 21 21.41 12.05 -2.99
CA GLN A 21 22.30 10.91 -2.84
C GLN A 21 21.63 9.58 -3.19
N VAL A 22 20.31 9.53 -3.25
CA VAL A 22 19.54 8.32 -3.57
C VAL A 22 19.37 8.20 -5.08
N VAL A 23 20.04 7.22 -5.69
CA VAL A 23 20.02 7.01 -7.16
C VAL A 23 19.17 5.83 -7.61
N ALA A 24 18.81 4.94 -6.69
CA ALA A 24 17.99 3.76 -6.96
C ALA A 24 17.39 3.20 -5.68
N LEU A 25 16.24 2.54 -5.80
CA LEU A 25 15.56 1.83 -4.71
C LEU A 25 15.44 0.34 -5.04
N LEU A 26 15.75 -0.52 -4.07
CA LEU A 26 15.53 -1.96 -4.15
C LEU A 26 14.51 -2.38 -3.12
N LEU A 27 13.36 -2.87 -3.57
CA LEU A 27 12.35 -3.46 -2.69
C LEU A 27 12.62 -4.95 -2.53
N LYS A 28 12.61 -5.44 -1.29
CA LYS A 28 12.82 -6.86 -0.96
C LYS A 28 11.75 -7.34 0.04
N GLY A 29 11.20 -8.53 -0.22
CA GLY A 29 10.35 -9.23 0.75
C GLY A 29 11.17 -9.81 1.89
N SER A 30 10.59 -9.91 3.09
CA SER A 30 11.32 -10.36 4.28
C SER A 30 11.61 -11.87 4.33
N GLY A 31 10.98 -12.67 3.47
CA GLY A 31 11.13 -14.13 3.45
C GLY A 31 11.44 -14.70 2.07
N ASP A 32 11.66 -16.02 2.02
CA ASP A 32 12.19 -16.70 0.82
C ASP A 32 11.11 -17.23 -0.14
N LYS A 33 9.83 -17.09 0.22
CA LYS A 33 8.71 -17.70 -0.53
C LYS A 33 8.05 -16.74 -1.51
N ALA A 34 7.95 -15.47 -1.14
CA ALA A 34 7.27 -14.46 -1.94
C ALA A 34 7.84 -13.07 -1.64
N PHE A 35 7.93 -12.23 -2.67
CA PHE A 35 8.23 -10.81 -2.52
C PHE A 35 7.05 -10.08 -1.84
N CYS A 36 5.87 -10.16 -2.45
CA CYS A 36 4.60 -9.68 -1.92
C CYS A 36 3.49 -10.61 -2.43
N ALA A 37 2.61 -11.07 -1.53
CA ALA A 37 1.51 -11.98 -1.88
C ALA A 37 0.16 -11.25 -2.11
N GLY A 38 0.21 -9.95 -2.44
CA GLY A 38 -0.96 -9.12 -2.67
C GLY A 38 -1.50 -8.41 -1.42
N GLY A 39 -2.63 -7.72 -1.58
CA GLY A 39 -3.35 -7.01 -0.52
C GLY A 39 -3.91 -7.94 0.57
N ASP A 40 -4.15 -7.39 1.76
CA ASP A 40 -4.88 -8.10 2.83
C ASP A 40 -6.39 -8.14 2.51
N ILE A 41 -6.76 -9.01 1.56
CA ILE A 41 -8.13 -9.16 1.08
C ILE A 41 -9.06 -9.72 2.17
N ARG A 42 -8.52 -10.36 3.22
CA ARG A 42 -9.34 -10.89 4.30
C ARG A 42 -10.00 -9.78 5.10
N LYS A 43 -9.25 -8.74 5.46
CA LYS A 43 -9.84 -7.54 6.10
C LYS A 43 -10.87 -6.84 5.22
N LEU A 44 -10.63 -6.84 3.90
CA LEU A 44 -11.59 -6.30 2.94
C LEU A 44 -12.89 -7.12 2.91
N TYR A 45 -12.78 -8.45 2.91
CA TYR A 45 -13.94 -9.33 3.00
C TYR A 45 -14.69 -9.13 4.32
N ASP A 46 -13.98 -9.05 5.44
CA ASP A 46 -14.58 -8.86 6.76
C ASP A 46 -15.33 -7.51 6.89
N SER A 47 -14.91 -6.50 6.12
CA SER A 47 -15.62 -5.20 6.06
C SER A 47 -16.88 -5.23 5.20
N MET A 48 -17.07 -6.27 4.38
CA MET A 48 -18.25 -6.44 3.54
C MET A 48 -19.38 -7.08 4.35
N SER A 49 -20.39 -6.28 4.70
CA SER A 49 -21.62 -6.77 5.31
C SER A 49 -22.83 -6.21 4.58
N ILE A 50 -24.00 -6.84 4.75
CA ILE A 50 -25.26 -6.40 4.13
C ILE A 50 -25.59 -4.94 4.48
N ASN A 51 -25.18 -4.48 5.67
CA ASN A 51 -25.45 -3.14 6.18
C ASN A 51 -24.22 -2.22 6.11
N ALA A 52 -23.16 -2.63 5.40
CA ALA A 52 -21.97 -1.80 5.29
C ALA A 52 -22.33 -0.49 4.54
N PRO A 53 -21.87 0.67 5.04
CA PRO A 53 -22.08 1.94 4.33
C PRO A 53 -21.43 1.88 2.95
N LEU A 54 -22.06 2.56 1.97
CA LEU A 54 -21.54 2.69 0.62
C LEU A 54 -21.12 4.15 0.35
N PRO A 55 -19.89 4.38 -0.18
CA PRO A 55 -18.88 3.37 -0.47
C PRO A 55 -18.29 2.76 0.81
N ASN A 56 -17.84 1.50 0.74
CA ASN A 56 -17.26 0.79 1.89
C ASN A 56 -16.02 1.55 2.40
N PRO A 57 -16.02 2.08 3.64
CA PRO A 57 -14.96 2.96 4.13
C PRO A 57 -13.58 2.31 4.12
N TYR A 58 -13.51 1.05 4.54
CA TYR A 58 -12.26 0.29 4.57
C TYR A 58 -11.73 0.04 3.15
N ALA A 59 -12.61 -0.31 2.21
CA ALA A 59 -12.22 -0.51 0.81
C ALA A 59 -11.71 0.79 0.19
N THR A 60 -12.41 1.91 0.43
CA THR A 60 -12.01 3.24 -0.05
C THR A 60 -10.64 3.63 0.50
N GLU A 61 -10.40 3.43 1.79
CA GLU A 61 -9.10 3.69 2.41
C GLU A 61 -8.00 2.79 1.83
N PHE A 62 -8.25 1.48 1.74
CA PHE A 62 -7.28 0.51 1.25
C PHE A 62 -6.85 0.82 -0.19
N PHE A 63 -7.80 0.89 -1.12
CA PHE A 63 -7.51 1.15 -2.53
C PHE A 63 -7.01 2.57 -2.77
N GLY A 64 -7.47 3.56 -1.97
CA GLY A 64 -6.95 4.92 -2.03
C GLY A 64 -5.46 4.98 -1.72
N ASN A 65 -5.03 4.34 -0.64
CA ASN A 65 -3.60 4.29 -0.27
C ASN A 65 -2.79 3.45 -1.26
N GLU A 66 -3.30 2.27 -1.66
CA GLU A 66 -2.60 1.38 -2.59
C GLU A 66 -2.36 2.05 -3.96
N TYR A 67 -3.39 2.63 -4.57
CA TYR A 67 -3.25 3.27 -5.88
C TYR A 67 -2.44 4.56 -5.82
N SER A 68 -2.52 5.32 -4.72
CA SER A 68 -1.68 6.52 -4.55
C SER A 68 -0.20 6.15 -4.46
N LEU A 69 0.13 5.09 -3.71
CA LEU A 69 1.50 4.57 -3.63
C LEU A 69 2.02 4.11 -5.00
N TYR A 70 1.23 3.32 -5.72
CA TYR A 70 1.64 2.87 -7.06
C TYR A 70 1.84 4.04 -8.03
N ARG A 71 1.00 5.08 -7.92
CA ARG A 71 1.19 6.31 -8.69
C ARG A 71 2.50 6.99 -8.35
N GLN A 72 2.85 7.13 -7.07
CA GLN A 72 4.12 7.72 -6.63
C GLN A 72 5.34 6.90 -7.06
N MET A 73 5.23 5.57 -7.10
CA MET A 73 6.33 4.71 -7.58
C MET A 73 6.50 4.75 -9.10
N HIS A 74 5.45 5.11 -9.84
CA HIS A 74 5.44 5.10 -11.30
C HIS A 74 5.80 6.46 -11.92
N PHE A 75 5.49 7.56 -11.25
CA PHE A 75 5.71 8.93 -11.72
C PHE A 75 6.57 9.70 -10.73
#